data_AF-A0A950GS13-F1
#
_entry.id   AF-A0A950GS13-F1
#
_cell.length_a   1.000
_cell.length_b   1.000
_cell.length_c   1.000
_cell.angle_alpha   90.00
_cell.angle_beta   90.00
_cell.angle_gamma   90.00
#
_symmetry.space_group_name_H-M   'P 1'
#
loop_
_entity.id
_entity.type
_entity.pdbx_description
1 polymer ?
#
loop_
_entity_poly.entity_id
_entity_poly.type
_entity_poly.pdbx_seq_one_letter_code
_entity_poly.pdbx_strand_id
1 'polypeptide(L)'
;PKDLVMSWVESMATSSGENQGSNRITLLRMNGAGATEVRSVFLEHLSSPFGVALVGDDLYVADTDAILRYPYHAGDTKMTAPGTTLTALPGGPIDHHWTKDLVASQDGSLLYVGVGSNSNITENGIEAEKDRAAIWQIDRASGRFRIFASGLRNPNGLTFEPQTGALWTVVNERDELGPNLVPDYLTSVKEGGFYGWPYSYFGQHVDPRVMPQRPDLVQRAIVPDYALSSHVAPLGLVFYAGTNLPNQYRGGAFVGEHGSWNRKTLNGYKVVYIPFEGGHPSGMAQDVVTGFLDSEGKARGRPVGLAIDKTGALLIADDVGNTVWRVSAAPK
;
A
#
# COMPACT_ATOMS: atom_id res chain seq x y z
N PRO A 1 12.36 -16.69 -15.26
CA PRO A 1 12.48 -15.59 -16.24
C PRO A 1 12.07 -14.22 -15.67
N LYS A 2 10.95 -14.16 -14.93
CA LYS A 2 10.45 -12.96 -14.24
C LYS A 2 11.47 -12.33 -13.30
N ASP A 3 12.16 -13.11 -12.47
CA ASP A 3 13.14 -12.57 -11.51
C ASP A 3 14.33 -11.91 -12.20
N LEU A 4 14.73 -12.40 -13.38
CA LEU A 4 15.77 -11.78 -14.21
C LEU A 4 15.30 -10.45 -14.82
N VAL A 5 14.01 -10.35 -15.17
CA VAL A 5 13.42 -9.12 -15.72
C VAL A 5 13.19 -8.10 -14.61
N MET A 6 12.68 -8.51 -13.45
CA MET A 6 12.55 -7.63 -12.27
C MET A 6 13.91 -7.11 -11.82
N SER A 7 14.92 -7.99 -11.69
CA SER A 7 16.29 -7.59 -11.33
C SER A 7 16.91 -6.64 -12.35
N TRP A 8 16.60 -6.79 -13.65
CA TRP A 8 17.02 -5.86 -14.69
C TRP A 8 16.27 -4.52 -14.65
N VAL A 9 14.97 -4.51 -14.32
CA VAL A 9 14.20 -3.26 -14.12
C VAL A 9 14.65 -2.52 -12.86
N GLU A 10 14.92 -3.24 -11.78
CA GLU A 10 15.52 -2.69 -10.56
C GLU A 10 16.90 -2.09 -10.83
N SER A 11 17.72 -2.69 -11.71
CA SER A 11 19.03 -2.14 -12.07
C SER A 11 18.96 -0.91 -12.98
N MET A 12 17.84 -0.68 -13.67
CA MET A 12 17.58 0.53 -14.45
C MET A 12 17.05 1.69 -13.59
N ALA A 13 16.54 1.41 -12.38
CA ALA A 13 16.23 2.44 -11.40
C ALA A 13 17.56 3.02 -10.88
N THR A 14 17.85 4.27 -11.22
CA THR A 14 19.02 4.95 -10.65
C THR A 14 18.70 5.36 -9.22
N SER A 15 18.96 4.48 -8.25
CA SER A 15 19.00 4.86 -6.85
C SER A 15 20.24 5.74 -6.63
N SER A 16 20.04 7.06 -6.60
CA SER A 16 21.11 8.01 -6.26
C SER A 16 21.34 8.13 -4.74
N GLY A 17 20.82 7.19 -3.95
CA GLY A 17 21.05 7.13 -2.52
C GLY A 17 22.35 6.39 -2.24
N GLU A 18 23.41 7.12 -1.87
CA GLU A 18 24.57 6.54 -1.18
C GLU A 18 24.09 5.58 -0.07
N ASN A 19 24.84 4.49 0.15
CA ASN A 19 24.72 3.43 1.18
C ASN A 19 24.38 3.90 2.62
N GLN A 20 23.27 4.60 2.80
CA GLN A 20 22.73 4.98 4.10
C GLN A 20 21.77 3.85 4.52
N GLY A 21 22.06 3.21 5.65
CA GLY A 21 21.43 1.97 6.09
C GLY A 21 19.93 1.85 5.80
N SER A 22 19.53 0.70 5.26
CA SER A 22 18.14 0.26 5.13
C SER A 22 17.55 -0.07 6.52
N ASN A 23 16.29 -0.53 6.57
CA ASN A 23 15.68 -1.06 7.80
C ASN A 23 15.57 -0.03 8.95
N ARG A 24 14.96 1.11 8.64
CA ARG A 24 14.79 2.24 9.56
C ARG A 24 13.53 3.06 9.24
N ILE A 25 13.07 3.81 10.23
CA ILE A 25 12.12 4.92 10.08
C ILE A 25 12.89 6.24 10.19
N THR A 26 12.67 7.15 9.25
CA THR A 26 13.25 8.50 9.26
C THR A 26 12.21 9.50 9.74
N LEU A 27 12.57 10.33 10.71
CA LEU A 27 11.77 11.49 11.11
C LEU A 27 12.06 12.66 10.16
N LEU A 28 11.00 13.21 9.59
CA LEU A 28 11.01 14.49 8.89
C LEU A 28 10.14 15.48 9.68
N ARG A 29 10.69 16.64 10.06
CA ARG A 29 9.88 17.77 10.56
C ARG A 29 10.01 18.93 9.60
N MET A 30 8.87 19.46 9.17
CA MET A 30 8.79 20.63 8.30
C MET A 30 8.48 21.87 9.12
N ASN A 31 9.05 23.00 8.73
CA ASN A 31 8.60 24.30 9.23
C ASN A 31 7.23 24.66 8.64
N GLY A 32 6.62 25.76 9.10
CA GLY A 32 5.31 26.21 8.63
C GLY A 32 5.20 26.49 7.12
N ALA A 33 6.34 26.65 6.42
CA ALA A 33 6.41 26.86 4.97
C ALA A 33 6.61 25.55 4.16
N GLY A 34 6.67 24.38 4.83
CA GLY A 34 6.81 23.08 4.18
C GLY A 34 8.25 22.69 3.83
N ALA A 35 9.26 23.48 4.22
CA ALA A 35 10.66 23.09 4.08
C ALA A 35 11.08 22.18 5.25
N THR A 36 11.81 21.10 4.96
CA THR A 36 12.34 20.19 5.98
C THR A 36 13.34 20.91 6.88
N GLU A 37 13.00 21.03 8.16
CA GLU A 37 13.82 21.63 9.20
C GLU A 37 14.66 20.57 9.93
N VAL A 38 14.12 19.36 10.09
CA VAL A 38 14.82 18.24 10.74
C VAL A 38 14.67 16.97 9.90
N ARG A 39 15.81 16.29 9.67
CA ARG A 39 15.89 14.93 9.15
C ARG A 39 16.80 14.11 10.05
N SER A 40 16.26 13.08 10.71
CA SER A 40 17.02 12.20 11.58
C SER A 40 16.51 10.76 11.51
N VAL A 41 17.37 9.79 11.82
CA VAL A 41 16.92 8.42 12.06
C VAL A 41 16.07 8.41 13.32
N PHE A 42 14.81 8.02 13.18
CA PHE A 42 13.89 7.91 14.30
C PHE A 42 14.00 6.54 14.98
N LEU A 43 13.98 5.47 14.17
CA LEU A 43 14.06 4.08 14.63
C LEU A 43 14.87 3.28 13.61
N GLU A 44 15.66 2.32 14.08
CA GLU A 44 16.57 1.50 13.29
C GLU A 44 16.56 0.04 13.79
N HIS A 45 17.30 -0.85 13.11
CA HIS A 45 17.33 -2.29 13.38
C HIS A 45 15.98 -2.99 13.16
N LEU A 46 15.26 -2.54 12.14
CA LEU A 46 14.01 -3.15 11.69
C LEU A 46 14.26 -4.27 10.66
N SER A 47 13.20 -4.89 10.18
CA SER A 47 13.24 -5.92 9.14
C SER A 47 12.28 -5.57 7.99
N SER A 48 12.79 -4.91 6.96
CA SER A 48 12.03 -4.42 5.80
C SER A 48 10.72 -3.72 6.19
N PRO A 49 10.77 -2.67 7.02
CA PRO A 49 9.58 -2.00 7.54
C PRO A 49 8.79 -1.32 6.41
N PHE A 50 7.46 -1.41 6.48
CA PHE A 50 6.57 -0.77 5.50
C PHE A 50 5.47 0.06 6.15
N GLY A 51 4.50 -0.60 6.80
CA GLY A 51 3.38 0.07 7.46
C GLY A 51 3.78 0.67 8.81
N VAL A 52 3.28 1.87 9.11
CA VAL A 52 3.50 2.56 10.39
C VAL A 52 2.20 3.17 10.87
N ALA A 53 1.83 2.92 12.13
CA ALA A 53 0.64 3.49 12.74
C ALA A 53 0.96 4.02 14.14
N LEU A 54 0.47 5.20 14.49
CA LEU A 54 0.57 5.77 15.83
C LEU A 54 -0.82 5.81 16.47
N VAL A 55 -0.99 5.21 17.65
CA VAL A 55 -2.26 5.21 18.39
C VAL A 55 -2.02 5.59 19.85
N GLY A 56 -2.37 6.82 20.22
CA GLY A 56 -2.01 7.37 21.52
C GLY A 56 -0.49 7.42 21.68
N ASP A 57 0.01 6.80 22.75
CA ASP A 57 1.43 6.71 23.08
C ASP A 57 2.09 5.40 22.59
N ASP A 58 1.48 4.73 21.61
CA ASP A 58 2.03 3.50 21.01
C ASP A 58 2.28 3.68 19.51
N LEU A 59 3.55 3.54 19.11
CA LEU A 59 3.94 3.43 17.70
C LEU A 59 4.04 1.96 17.29
N TYR A 60 3.36 1.62 16.22
CA TYR A 60 3.38 0.30 15.59
C TYR A 60 4.13 0.36 14.27
N VAL A 61 4.97 -0.63 14.05
CA VAL A 61 5.74 -0.80 12.81
C VAL A 61 5.49 -2.20 12.30
N ALA A 62 4.99 -2.30 11.09
CA ALA A 62 4.86 -3.56 10.38
C ALA A 62 6.17 -3.84 9.63
N ASP A 63 7.00 -4.64 10.27
CA ASP A 63 8.11 -5.34 9.63
C ASP A 63 7.55 -6.48 8.77
N THR A 64 8.40 -7.02 7.90
CA THR A 64 8.01 -8.08 6.98
C THR A 64 7.52 -9.35 7.70
N ASP A 65 8.06 -9.63 8.89
CA ASP A 65 7.84 -10.82 9.69
C ASP A 65 7.10 -10.59 11.01
N ALA A 66 6.81 -9.33 11.38
CA ALA A 66 6.11 -9.00 12.61
C ALA A 66 5.53 -7.58 12.63
N ILE A 67 4.50 -7.38 13.44
CA ILE A 67 4.15 -6.05 13.96
C ILE A 67 4.88 -5.85 15.27
N LEU A 68 5.72 -4.83 15.31
CA LEU A 68 6.42 -4.36 16.50
C LEU A 68 5.66 -3.19 17.12
N ARG A 69 5.68 -3.11 18.45
CA ARG A 69 5.12 -2.02 19.25
C ARG A 69 6.24 -1.33 20.02
N TYR A 70 6.21 -0.01 20.02
CA TYR A 70 7.13 0.86 20.73
C TYR A 70 6.36 1.90 21.54
N PRO A 71 6.77 2.21 22.78
CA PRO A 71 6.21 3.36 23.49
C PRO A 71 6.68 4.65 22.80
N TYR A 72 5.76 5.59 22.60
CA TYR A 72 6.00 6.87 21.95
C TYR A 72 5.55 8.01 22.85
N HIS A 73 6.36 9.06 22.97
CA HIS A 73 5.92 10.30 23.57
C HIS A 73 5.91 11.42 22.53
N ALA A 74 4.88 12.25 22.57
CA ALA A 74 4.76 13.38 21.67
C ALA A 74 6.00 14.29 21.77
N GLY A 75 6.65 14.52 20.63
CA GLY A 75 7.87 15.32 20.56
C GLY A 75 9.17 14.51 20.54
N ASP A 76 9.11 13.19 20.75
CA ASP A 76 10.27 12.31 20.56
C ASP A 76 10.88 12.51 19.16
N THR A 77 12.20 12.60 19.12
CA THR A 77 12.99 12.71 17.88
C THR A 77 13.79 11.46 17.55
N LYS A 78 13.82 10.51 18.50
CA LYS A 78 14.46 9.21 18.39
C LYS A 78 13.75 8.21 19.31
N MET A 79 13.55 6.99 18.81
CA MET A 79 13.07 5.84 19.58
C MET A 79 14.25 5.14 20.24
N THR A 80 14.23 5.08 21.57
CA THR A 80 15.29 4.42 22.38
C THR A 80 14.79 3.22 23.15
N ALA A 81 13.47 3.11 23.35
CA ALA A 81 12.87 1.95 23.97
C ALA A 81 12.98 0.72 23.03
N PRO A 82 13.26 -0.48 23.57
CA PRO A 82 13.22 -1.68 22.76
C PRO A 82 11.79 -1.96 22.28
N GLY A 83 11.66 -2.41 21.04
CA GLY A 83 10.38 -2.84 20.50
C GLY A 83 9.94 -4.17 21.10
N THR A 84 8.63 -4.32 21.30
CA THR A 84 8.03 -5.61 21.66
C THR A 84 7.24 -6.13 20.47
N THR A 85 7.43 -7.41 20.11
CA THR A 85 6.59 -8.06 19.10
C THR A 85 5.15 -8.14 19.60
N LEU A 86 4.23 -7.50 18.87
CA LEU A 86 2.79 -7.60 19.12
C LEU A 86 2.24 -8.87 18.46
N THR A 87 2.54 -9.07 17.17
CA THR A 87 1.99 -10.15 16.36
C THR A 87 3.03 -10.59 15.34
N ALA A 88 3.30 -11.90 15.24
CA ALA A 88 4.13 -12.44 14.16
C ALA A 88 3.35 -12.43 12.83
N LEU A 89 4.02 -12.09 11.74
CA LEU A 89 3.48 -12.08 10.38
C LEU A 89 4.18 -13.14 9.52
N PRO A 90 3.56 -13.58 8.40
CA PRO A 90 4.23 -14.47 7.46
C PRO A 90 5.37 -13.73 6.75
N GLY A 91 6.62 -14.03 7.13
CA GLY A 91 7.82 -13.38 6.61
C GLY A 91 8.92 -14.31 6.05
N GLY A 92 8.73 -15.63 6.05
CA GLY A 92 9.74 -16.56 5.53
C GLY A 92 9.39 -18.05 5.67
N PRO A 93 10.14 -18.97 5.02
CA PRO A 93 11.37 -18.74 4.24
C PRO A 93 11.15 -18.14 2.85
N ILE A 94 9.88 -18.02 2.40
CA ILE A 94 9.49 -17.37 1.16
C ILE A 94 8.58 -16.19 1.53
N ASP A 95 8.89 -15.01 0.99
CA ASP A 95 8.13 -13.77 1.20
C ASP A 95 8.19 -12.86 -0.04
N HIS A 96 7.50 -13.27 -1.11
CA HIS A 96 7.54 -12.51 -2.38
C HIS A 96 6.90 -11.13 -2.26
N HIS A 97 5.72 -11.03 -1.64
CA HIS A 97 5.11 -9.75 -1.29
C HIS A 97 5.41 -9.41 0.17
N TRP A 98 6.62 -8.92 0.39
CA TRP A 98 7.17 -8.62 1.70
C TRP A 98 6.52 -7.40 2.37
N THR A 99 5.97 -6.45 1.60
CA THR A 99 5.31 -5.25 2.12
C THR A 99 4.12 -5.58 3.01
N LYS A 100 4.04 -4.93 4.18
CA LYS A 100 2.96 -5.08 5.16
C LYS A 100 2.38 -3.70 5.49
N ASP A 101 1.40 -3.24 4.72
CA ASP A 101 0.71 -1.97 4.98
C ASP A 101 -0.13 -2.06 6.26
N LEU A 102 -0.27 -0.97 7.03
CA LEU A 102 -0.83 -0.99 8.38
C LEU A 102 -1.69 0.24 8.66
N VAL A 103 -2.90 0.04 9.17
CA VAL A 103 -3.79 1.12 9.64
C VAL A 103 -4.47 0.74 10.95
N ALA A 104 -4.72 1.72 11.82
CA ALA A 104 -5.50 1.53 13.04
C ALA A 104 -6.99 1.82 12.81
N SER A 105 -7.88 1.11 13.52
CA SER A 105 -9.29 1.49 13.58
C SER A 105 -9.47 2.90 14.15
N GLN A 106 -10.62 3.53 13.90
CA GLN A 106 -10.90 4.90 14.34
C GLN A 106 -10.89 5.05 15.87
N ASP A 107 -11.40 4.06 16.60
CA ASP A 107 -11.32 4.00 18.07
C ASP A 107 -9.93 3.57 18.57
N GLY A 108 -9.06 3.22 17.63
CA GLY A 108 -7.73 2.72 17.87
C GLY A 108 -7.69 1.35 18.52
N SER A 109 -8.76 0.59 18.75
CA SER A 109 -8.68 -0.70 19.46
C SER A 109 -8.04 -1.82 18.64
N LEU A 110 -8.12 -1.72 17.31
CA LEU A 110 -7.68 -2.72 16.34
C LEU A 110 -6.63 -2.15 15.38
N LEU A 111 -5.79 -3.04 14.86
CA LEU A 111 -4.94 -2.79 13.69
C LEU A 111 -5.39 -3.67 12.53
N TYR A 112 -5.23 -3.17 11.31
CA TYR A 112 -5.45 -3.91 10.08
C TYR A 112 -4.17 -3.91 9.27
N VAL A 113 -3.71 -5.10 8.86
CA VAL A 113 -2.46 -5.26 8.12
C VAL A 113 -2.69 -6.03 6.83
N GLY A 114 -2.11 -5.53 5.74
CA GLY A 114 -2.12 -6.19 4.44
C GLY A 114 -1.04 -7.26 4.38
N VAL A 115 -1.40 -8.48 4.00
CA VAL A 115 -0.47 -9.60 3.85
C VAL A 115 -0.59 -10.14 2.42
N GLY A 116 0.38 -9.80 1.57
CA GLY A 116 0.42 -10.24 0.19
C GLY A 116 0.74 -11.73 0.03
N SER A 117 0.38 -12.27 -1.14
CA SER A 117 0.67 -13.64 -1.55
C SER A 117 2.17 -13.92 -1.64
N ASN A 118 2.54 -15.19 -1.61
CA ASN A 118 3.90 -15.65 -1.85
C ASN A 118 4.20 -15.91 -3.33
N SER A 119 3.26 -15.59 -4.21
CA SER A 119 3.32 -16.04 -5.60
C SER A 119 2.44 -15.19 -6.50
N ASN A 120 2.55 -15.38 -7.81
CA ASN A 120 1.66 -14.71 -8.73
C ASN A 120 0.27 -15.38 -8.72
N ILE A 121 0.26 -16.71 -8.88
CA ILE A 121 -0.91 -17.59 -8.92
C ILE A 121 -0.60 -18.99 -8.34
N THR A 122 -0.10 -19.05 -7.12
CA THR A 122 0.15 -20.28 -6.33
C THR A 122 1.31 -21.16 -6.80
N GLU A 123 2.31 -20.59 -7.49
CA GLU A 123 3.47 -21.34 -7.99
C GLU A 123 4.24 -22.10 -6.89
N ASN A 124 4.18 -21.60 -5.65
CA ASN A 124 4.80 -22.22 -4.47
C ASN A 124 3.87 -23.22 -3.74
N GLY A 125 2.71 -23.53 -4.31
CA GLY A 125 1.66 -24.34 -3.73
C GLY A 125 0.73 -23.55 -2.80
N ILE A 126 -0.53 -23.99 -2.69
CA ILE A 126 -1.56 -23.28 -1.90
C ILE A 126 -1.20 -23.19 -0.41
N GLU A 127 -0.45 -24.16 0.13
CA GLU A 127 0.00 -24.14 1.53
C GLU A 127 0.99 -23.00 1.81
N ALA A 128 1.80 -22.61 0.81
CA ALA A 128 2.70 -21.46 0.94
C ALA A 128 1.94 -20.12 1.00
N GLU A 129 0.64 -20.14 0.68
CA GLU A 129 -0.28 -19.00 0.70
C GLU A 129 -1.14 -18.97 1.97
N LYS A 130 -0.89 -19.87 2.92
CA LYS A 130 -1.59 -19.88 4.20
C LYS A 130 -1.47 -18.53 4.89
N ASP A 131 -2.62 -18.00 5.30
CA ASP A 131 -2.78 -16.70 5.95
C ASP A 131 -2.25 -15.50 5.14
N ARG A 132 -2.06 -15.67 3.82
CA ARG A 132 -1.64 -14.65 2.87
C ARG A 132 -2.75 -14.30 1.88
N ALA A 133 -2.47 -13.32 1.02
CA ALA A 133 -3.44 -12.71 0.11
C ALA A 133 -4.70 -12.23 0.86
N ALA A 134 -4.46 -11.54 1.98
CA ALA A 134 -5.47 -11.25 2.97
C ALA A 134 -5.19 -9.92 3.69
N ILE A 135 -6.23 -9.39 4.33
CA ILE A 135 -6.10 -8.37 5.36
C ILE A 135 -6.39 -9.04 6.69
N TRP A 136 -5.50 -8.88 7.66
CA TRP A 136 -5.71 -9.36 9.02
C TRP A 136 -6.27 -8.23 9.88
N GLN A 137 -7.11 -8.57 10.85
CA GLN A 137 -7.54 -7.69 11.94
C GLN A 137 -6.87 -8.18 13.24
N ILE A 138 -6.24 -7.26 13.96
CA ILE A 138 -5.39 -7.56 15.12
C ILE A 138 -5.88 -6.75 16.31
N ASP A 139 -6.10 -7.43 17.43
CA ASP A 139 -6.40 -6.80 18.72
C ASP A 139 -5.11 -6.22 19.32
N ARG A 140 -5.06 -4.90 19.54
CA ARG A 140 -3.83 -4.23 20.03
C ARG A 140 -3.45 -4.62 21.45
N ALA A 141 -4.42 -5.04 22.26
CA ALA A 141 -4.17 -5.36 23.66
C ALA A 141 -3.48 -6.73 23.80
N SER A 142 -3.89 -7.71 23.00
CA SER A 142 -3.43 -9.09 23.09
C SER A 142 -2.54 -9.56 21.94
N GLY A 143 -2.50 -8.82 20.82
CA GLY A 143 -1.79 -9.24 19.60
C GLY A 143 -2.45 -10.39 18.87
N ARG A 144 -3.62 -10.88 19.33
CA ARG A 144 -4.38 -11.91 18.62
C ARG A 144 -4.93 -11.36 17.31
N PHE A 145 -4.90 -12.20 16.29
CA PHE A 145 -5.37 -11.84 14.96
C PHE A 145 -6.42 -12.80 14.43
N ARG A 146 -7.14 -12.33 13.42
CA ARG A 146 -7.94 -13.16 12.50
C ARG A 146 -7.82 -12.61 11.09
N ILE A 147 -8.12 -13.43 10.10
CA ILE A 147 -8.31 -12.95 8.72
C ILE A 147 -9.62 -12.13 8.69
N PHE A 148 -9.51 -10.85 8.34
CA PHE A 148 -10.64 -9.97 8.15
C PHE A 148 -11.27 -10.16 6.76
N ALA A 149 -10.45 -10.23 5.72
CA ALA A 149 -10.85 -10.53 4.34
C ALA A 149 -9.72 -11.25 3.61
N SER A 150 -10.07 -12.05 2.59
CA SER A 150 -9.12 -12.86 1.81
C SER A 150 -9.35 -12.78 0.31
N GLY A 151 -8.45 -13.40 -0.46
CA GLY A 151 -8.49 -13.35 -1.92
C GLY A 151 -8.09 -12.00 -2.51
N LEU A 152 -7.34 -11.20 -1.73
CA LEU A 152 -6.74 -9.94 -2.13
C LEU A 152 -5.26 -10.23 -2.37
N ARG A 153 -4.79 -10.33 -3.63
CA ARG A 153 -3.43 -10.82 -3.95
C ARG A 153 -2.32 -10.09 -3.18
N ASN A 154 -2.32 -8.77 -3.22
CA ASN A 154 -1.35 -7.94 -2.51
C ASN A 154 -2.00 -6.60 -2.10
N PRO A 155 -2.76 -6.58 -0.99
CA PRO A 155 -3.46 -5.40 -0.50
C PRO A 155 -2.48 -4.41 0.15
N ASN A 156 -2.49 -3.17 -0.33
CA ASN A 156 -1.71 -2.04 0.16
C ASN A 156 -2.61 -0.81 0.32
N GLY A 157 -2.07 0.29 0.85
CA GLY A 157 -2.82 1.53 1.06
C GLY A 157 -4.12 1.31 1.83
N LEU A 158 -4.03 0.77 3.05
CA LEU A 158 -5.17 0.55 3.91
C LEU A 158 -5.59 1.86 4.56
N THR A 159 -6.86 2.23 4.41
CA THR A 159 -7.38 3.43 5.07
C THR A 159 -8.89 3.33 5.28
N PHE A 160 -9.42 4.09 6.23
CA PHE A 160 -10.85 4.17 6.46
C PHE A 160 -11.45 5.35 5.69
N GLU A 161 -12.50 5.09 4.92
CA GLU A 161 -13.27 6.15 4.26
C GLU A 161 -14.00 6.98 5.32
N PRO A 162 -13.81 8.31 5.34
CA PRO A 162 -14.16 9.14 6.50
C PRO A 162 -15.66 9.31 6.72
N GLN A 163 -16.52 9.11 5.71
CA GLN A 163 -17.97 9.30 5.85
C GLN A 163 -18.67 8.03 6.37
N THR A 164 -18.29 6.88 5.85
CA THR A 164 -18.92 5.58 6.12
C THR A 164 -18.18 4.77 7.16
N GLY A 165 -16.89 5.06 7.39
CA GLY A 165 -16.02 4.25 8.24
C GLY A 165 -15.66 2.88 7.64
N ALA A 166 -15.93 2.66 6.35
CA ALA A 166 -15.54 1.44 5.67
C ALA A 166 -14.01 1.36 5.51
N LEU A 167 -13.42 0.18 5.70
CA LEU A 167 -12.03 -0.06 5.34
C LEU A 167 -11.90 -0.13 3.82
N TRP A 168 -10.90 0.52 3.24
CA TRP A 168 -10.56 0.48 1.83
C TRP A 168 -9.10 0.06 1.63
N THR A 169 -8.82 -0.52 0.47
CA THR A 169 -7.47 -0.93 0.05
C THR A 169 -7.32 -0.81 -1.46
N VAL A 170 -6.07 -0.66 -1.90
CA VAL A 170 -5.67 -0.90 -3.28
C VAL A 170 -4.95 -2.24 -3.41
N VAL A 171 -5.16 -2.96 -4.50
CA VAL A 171 -4.60 -4.31 -4.68
C VAL A 171 -3.83 -4.40 -5.99
N ASN A 172 -2.61 -4.94 -5.90
CA ASN A 172 -1.82 -5.33 -7.07
C ASN A 172 -2.25 -6.73 -7.51
N GLU A 173 -2.75 -6.83 -8.72
CA GLU A 173 -3.29 -8.07 -9.28
C GLU A 173 -2.21 -8.89 -10.02
N ARG A 174 -2.62 -10.01 -10.61
CA ARG A 174 -1.78 -11.07 -11.15
C ARG A 174 -1.21 -10.67 -12.49
N ASP A 175 -0.01 -11.16 -12.69
CA ASP A 175 0.78 -11.03 -13.89
C ASP A 175 0.40 -12.10 -14.93
N GLU A 176 0.98 -11.95 -16.12
CA GLU A 176 1.01 -12.96 -17.19
C GLU A 176 -0.35 -13.28 -17.83
N LEU A 177 -1.30 -12.34 -17.77
CA LEU A 177 -2.55 -12.34 -18.56
C LEU A 177 -2.53 -11.30 -19.69
N GLY A 178 -1.34 -10.77 -19.99
CA GLY A 178 -1.13 -9.72 -20.99
C GLY A 178 -1.07 -8.32 -20.40
N PRO A 179 -0.88 -7.28 -21.24
CA PRO A 179 -0.61 -5.92 -20.76
C PRO A 179 -1.83 -5.13 -20.31
N ASN A 180 -3.05 -5.64 -20.59
CA ASN A 180 -4.33 -4.95 -20.37
C ASN A 180 -5.31 -5.79 -19.56
N LEU A 181 -4.85 -6.92 -19.00
CA LEU A 181 -5.59 -7.78 -18.10
C LEU A 181 -4.58 -8.34 -17.09
N VAL A 182 -4.87 -8.37 -15.80
CA VAL A 182 -6.09 -7.94 -15.09
C VAL A 182 -5.96 -6.50 -14.56
N PRO A 183 -7.06 -5.77 -14.28
CA PRO A 183 -6.94 -4.47 -13.64
C PRO A 183 -6.45 -4.63 -12.20
N ASP A 184 -5.50 -3.78 -11.80
CA ASP A 184 -5.36 -3.45 -10.38
C ASP A 184 -6.64 -2.73 -9.94
N TYR A 185 -6.94 -2.73 -8.64
CA TYR A 185 -8.22 -2.19 -8.19
C TYR A 185 -8.16 -1.48 -6.83
N LEU A 186 -9.15 -0.62 -6.61
CA LEU A 186 -9.50 0.01 -5.34
C LEU A 186 -10.84 -0.57 -4.89
N THR A 187 -10.96 -0.99 -3.63
CA THR A 187 -12.21 -1.57 -3.13
C THR A 187 -12.40 -1.37 -1.63
N SER A 188 -13.67 -1.25 -1.24
CA SER A 188 -14.13 -1.41 0.13
C SER A 188 -13.97 -2.86 0.57
N VAL A 189 -13.46 -3.07 1.78
CA VAL A 189 -13.14 -4.38 2.35
C VAL A 189 -14.26 -4.80 3.29
N LYS A 190 -14.89 -5.92 2.97
CA LYS A 190 -15.99 -6.51 3.76
C LYS A 190 -15.44 -7.59 4.68
N GLU A 191 -15.88 -7.58 5.93
CA GLU A 191 -15.57 -8.65 6.88
C GLU A 191 -16.03 -10.01 6.33
N GLY A 192 -15.14 -11.00 6.37
CA GLY A 192 -15.36 -12.33 5.79
C GLY A 192 -15.41 -12.36 4.26
N GLY A 193 -15.14 -11.24 3.59
CA GLY A 193 -15.17 -11.12 2.14
C GLY A 193 -14.05 -11.92 1.47
N PHE A 194 -14.37 -12.47 0.29
CA PHE A 194 -13.41 -13.15 -0.59
C PHE A 194 -13.37 -12.44 -1.95
N TYR A 195 -12.20 -11.95 -2.36
CA TYR A 195 -12.03 -11.10 -3.55
C TYR A 195 -11.46 -11.83 -4.78
N GLY A 196 -11.51 -13.16 -4.75
CA GLY A 196 -11.33 -14.01 -5.92
C GLY A 196 -9.96 -14.67 -6.04
N TRP A 197 -8.87 -14.02 -5.62
CA TRP A 197 -7.53 -14.62 -5.73
C TRP A 197 -7.43 -15.90 -4.87
N PRO A 198 -6.79 -16.99 -5.34
CA PRO A 198 -6.15 -17.12 -6.66
C PRO A 198 -7.10 -17.57 -7.77
N TYR A 199 -8.26 -18.12 -7.44
CA TYR A 199 -9.13 -18.87 -8.39
C TYR A 199 -9.82 -18.02 -9.45
N SER A 200 -10.03 -16.73 -9.19
CA SER A 200 -10.71 -15.81 -10.09
C SER A 200 -10.15 -14.40 -9.94
N TYR A 201 -10.39 -13.56 -10.95
CA TYR A 201 -10.03 -12.15 -10.94
C TYR A 201 -11.27 -11.29 -11.16
N PHE A 202 -11.25 -10.10 -10.58
CA PHE A 202 -12.28 -9.07 -10.75
C PHE A 202 -13.73 -9.61 -10.61
N GLY A 203 -13.99 -10.39 -9.55
CA GLY A 203 -15.23 -11.13 -9.36
C GLY A 203 -15.12 -12.58 -9.83
N GLN A 204 -16.11 -13.06 -10.58
CA GLN A 204 -16.25 -14.49 -10.90
C GLN A 204 -15.50 -14.92 -12.18
N HIS A 205 -14.57 -14.13 -12.70
CA HIS A 205 -13.81 -14.51 -13.89
C HIS A 205 -12.76 -15.55 -13.52
N VAL A 206 -13.04 -16.81 -13.85
CA VAL A 206 -12.16 -17.96 -13.56
C VAL A 206 -10.76 -17.72 -14.15
N ASP A 207 -9.74 -17.97 -13.33
CA ASP A 207 -8.36 -18.09 -13.81
C ASP A 207 -8.05 -19.56 -14.12
N PRO A 208 -8.00 -19.97 -15.39
CA PRO A 208 -7.84 -21.38 -15.76
C PRO A 208 -6.43 -21.92 -15.44
N ARG A 209 -5.48 -21.06 -15.04
CA ARG A 209 -4.10 -21.45 -14.72
C ARG A 209 -3.98 -22.07 -13.32
N VAL A 210 -4.92 -21.77 -12.41
CA VAL A 210 -4.86 -22.22 -11.02
C VAL A 210 -5.44 -23.62 -10.87
N MET A 211 -4.72 -24.52 -10.22
CA MET A 211 -5.16 -25.90 -10.01
C MET A 211 -4.92 -26.36 -8.56
N PRO A 212 -5.83 -27.14 -7.95
CA PRO A 212 -7.16 -27.47 -8.47
C PRO A 212 -8.10 -26.25 -8.46
N GLN A 213 -9.06 -26.23 -9.37
CA GLN A 213 -10.10 -25.19 -9.41
C GLN A 213 -11.03 -25.26 -8.19
N ARG A 214 -11.56 -24.11 -7.78
CA ARG A 214 -12.54 -23.98 -6.68
C ARG A 214 -13.78 -23.19 -7.11
N PRO A 215 -14.69 -23.80 -7.89
CA PRO A 215 -15.90 -23.12 -8.37
C PRO A 215 -16.76 -22.53 -7.24
N ASP A 216 -16.76 -23.16 -6.08
CA ASP A 216 -17.46 -22.71 -4.88
C ASP A 216 -16.89 -21.40 -4.28
N LEU A 217 -15.59 -21.16 -4.47
CA LEU A 217 -14.94 -19.90 -4.09
C LEU A 217 -15.09 -18.84 -5.17
N VAL A 218 -15.02 -19.23 -6.44
CA VAL A 218 -15.29 -18.32 -7.58
C VAL A 218 -16.71 -17.76 -7.47
N GLN A 219 -17.72 -18.60 -7.18
CA GLN A 219 -19.12 -18.17 -7.09
C GLN A 219 -19.38 -17.12 -6.00
N ARG A 220 -18.58 -17.09 -4.93
CA ARG A 220 -18.70 -16.10 -3.84
C ARG A 220 -17.77 -14.90 -3.99
N ALA A 221 -16.94 -14.86 -5.04
CA ALA A 221 -15.96 -13.81 -5.23
C ALA A 221 -16.66 -12.45 -5.38
N ILE A 222 -16.27 -11.50 -4.54
CA ILE A 222 -16.76 -10.13 -4.56
C ILE A 222 -16.08 -9.41 -5.72
N VAL A 223 -16.88 -8.73 -6.54
CA VAL A 223 -16.37 -7.82 -7.58
C VAL A 223 -15.80 -6.58 -6.88
N PRO A 224 -14.53 -6.21 -7.12
CA PRO A 224 -13.97 -4.97 -6.58
C PRO A 224 -14.74 -3.73 -7.05
N ASP A 225 -14.78 -2.70 -6.21
CA ASP A 225 -15.62 -1.50 -6.45
C ASP A 225 -15.13 -0.64 -7.63
N TYR A 226 -13.82 -0.60 -7.88
CA TYR A 226 -13.23 0.27 -8.90
C TYR A 226 -12.02 -0.36 -9.58
N ALA A 227 -12.09 -0.51 -10.89
CA ALA A 227 -10.93 -0.85 -11.71
C ALA A 227 -10.04 0.38 -11.88
N LEU A 228 -8.79 0.26 -11.48
CA LEU A 228 -7.74 1.17 -11.93
C LEU A 228 -7.36 0.77 -13.36
N SER A 229 -6.09 0.82 -13.72
CA SER A 229 -5.59 0.19 -14.94
C SER A 229 -4.74 -1.04 -14.59
N SER A 230 -4.52 -1.92 -15.57
CA SER A 230 -3.61 -3.05 -15.40
C SER A 230 -2.17 -2.59 -15.16
N HIS A 231 -1.51 -3.28 -14.23
CA HIS A 231 -0.09 -3.14 -13.93
C HIS A 231 0.33 -1.74 -13.46
N VAL A 232 -0.57 -0.95 -12.88
CA VAL A 232 -0.21 0.36 -12.31
C VAL A 232 0.48 0.25 -10.97
N ALA A 233 0.39 -0.93 -10.34
CA ALA A 233 1.02 -1.27 -9.07
C ALA A 233 0.69 -0.26 -7.95
N PRO A 234 -0.59 -0.16 -7.53
CA PRO A 234 -0.99 0.85 -6.57
C PRO A 234 -0.48 0.48 -5.16
N LEU A 235 0.23 1.39 -4.50
CA LEU A 235 0.82 1.13 -3.17
C LEU A 235 0.33 2.10 -2.10
N GLY A 236 -0.17 3.27 -2.49
CA GLY A 236 -0.65 4.30 -1.56
C GLY A 236 -2.11 4.65 -1.82
N LEU A 237 -2.84 4.90 -0.74
CA LEU A 237 -4.22 5.36 -0.76
C LEU A 237 -4.45 6.33 0.39
N VAL A 238 -5.07 7.47 0.12
CA VAL A 238 -5.53 8.39 1.17
C VAL A 238 -6.79 9.13 0.74
N PHE A 239 -7.78 9.20 1.62
CA PHE A 239 -8.97 10.06 1.41
C PHE A 239 -8.65 11.50 1.76
N TYR A 240 -9.10 12.42 0.90
CA TYR A 240 -8.80 13.83 1.06
C TYR A 240 -9.89 14.60 1.79
N ALA A 241 -9.64 14.92 3.06
CA ALA A 241 -10.49 15.81 3.86
C ALA A 241 -9.86 17.20 4.09
N GLY A 242 -8.68 17.46 3.52
CA GLY A 242 -7.96 18.72 3.67
C GLY A 242 -8.58 19.89 2.91
N THR A 243 -8.05 21.08 3.15
CA THR A 243 -8.53 22.32 2.52
C THR A 243 -7.48 23.06 1.69
N ASN A 244 -6.24 22.53 1.64
CA ASN A 244 -5.12 23.15 0.95
C ASN A 244 -5.18 22.97 -0.57
N LEU A 245 -5.69 21.83 -1.04
CA LEU A 245 -5.86 21.55 -2.46
C LEU A 245 -7.20 22.09 -2.96
N PRO A 246 -7.35 22.31 -4.28
CA PRO A 246 -8.61 22.74 -4.87
C PRO A 246 -9.82 21.93 -4.40
N ASN A 247 -10.97 22.59 -4.26
CA ASN A 247 -12.20 21.99 -3.70
C ASN A 247 -12.64 20.71 -4.42
N GLN A 248 -12.32 20.56 -5.72
CA GLN A 248 -12.64 19.38 -6.51
C GLN A 248 -12.05 18.08 -5.95
N TYR A 249 -10.98 18.15 -5.15
CA TYR A 249 -10.35 16.98 -4.54
C TYR A 249 -11.02 16.53 -3.24
N ARG A 250 -11.83 17.39 -2.60
CA ARG A 250 -12.39 17.12 -1.29
C ARG A 250 -13.38 15.96 -1.35
N GLY A 251 -13.24 15.03 -0.41
CA GLY A 251 -14.10 13.86 -0.27
C GLY A 251 -13.73 12.68 -1.17
N GLY A 252 -12.77 12.81 -2.10
CA GLY A 252 -12.30 11.71 -2.93
C GLY A 252 -11.02 11.06 -2.41
N ALA A 253 -10.46 10.14 -3.21
CA ALA A 253 -9.27 9.38 -2.87
C ALA A 253 -8.11 9.72 -3.80
N PHE A 254 -6.90 9.88 -3.24
CA PHE A 254 -5.67 9.84 -4.00
C PHE A 254 -5.09 8.43 -3.97
N VAL A 255 -4.61 7.95 -5.12
CA VAL A 255 -3.93 6.65 -5.27
C VAL A 255 -2.54 6.87 -5.87
N GLY A 256 -1.54 6.30 -5.20
CA GLY A 256 -0.15 6.28 -5.69
C GLY A 256 0.08 5.04 -6.55
N GLU A 257 0.28 5.24 -7.85
CA GLU A 257 0.56 4.19 -8.83
C GLU A 257 2.09 4.07 -9.01
N HIS A 258 2.68 3.06 -8.37
CA HIS A 258 4.14 2.83 -8.34
C HIS A 258 4.72 2.52 -9.73
N GLY A 259 3.88 1.98 -10.62
CA GLY A 259 4.16 1.80 -12.03
C GLY A 259 4.57 0.38 -12.43
N SER A 260 4.27 0.05 -13.69
CA SER A 260 4.46 -1.28 -14.27
C SER A 260 5.93 -1.59 -14.53
N TRP A 261 6.35 -2.82 -14.32
CA TRP A 261 7.64 -3.33 -14.82
C TRP A 261 7.47 -4.36 -15.95
N ASN A 262 6.27 -4.93 -16.12
CA ASN A 262 6.01 -6.12 -16.94
C ASN A 262 5.27 -5.82 -18.27
N ARG A 263 5.56 -4.69 -18.92
CA ARG A 263 4.94 -4.32 -20.22
C ARG A 263 5.85 -3.41 -21.05
N LYS A 264 5.69 -3.45 -22.39
CA LYS A 264 6.50 -2.62 -23.32
C LYS A 264 6.21 -1.13 -23.21
N THR A 265 4.93 -0.76 -23.13
CA THR A 265 4.50 0.62 -22.88
C THR A 265 4.22 0.72 -21.40
N LEU A 266 5.03 1.44 -20.63
CA LEU A 266 4.88 1.51 -19.18
C LEU A 266 3.54 2.15 -18.77
N ASN A 267 3.04 1.81 -17.58
CA ASN A 267 1.81 2.34 -16.98
C ASN A 267 2.05 2.79 -15.55
N GLY A 268 1.18 3.65 -15.02
CA GLY A 268 1.31 4.16 -13.65
C GLY A 268 2.35 5.28 -13.58
N TYR A 269 3.25 5.22 -12.58
CA TYR A 269 4.26 6.26 -12.33
C TYR A 269 3.62 7.63 -12.10
N LYS A 270 2.59 7.68 -11.26
CA LYS A 270 1.82 8.89 -10.99
C LYS A 270 1.00 8.78 -9.72
N VAL A 271 0.51 9.92 -9.26
CA VAL A 271 -0.60 9.98 -8.31
C VAL A 271 -1.84 10.40 -9.05
N VAL A 272 -2.90 9.62 -8.90
CA VAL A 272 -4.23 9.90 -9.46
C VAL A 272 -5.21 10.27 -8.36
N TYR A 273 -6.26 11.00 -8.72
CA TYR A 273 -7.42 11.29 -7.89
C TYR A 273 -8.66 10.59 -8.44
N ILE A 274 -9.45 9.96 -7.57
CA ILE A 274 -10.74 9.37 -7.91
C ILE A 274 -11.81 10.12 -7.12
N PRO A 275 -12.81 10.74 -7.80
CA PRO A 275 -13.92 11.40 -7.11
C PRO A 275 -14.79 10.36 -6.41
N PHE A 276 -15.33 10.73 -5.24
CA PHE A 276 -16.26 9.90 -4.48
C PHE A 276 -17.55 10.66 -4.18
N GLU A 277 -18.66 9.95 -4.15
CA GLU A 277 -19.98 10.43 -3.73
C GLU A 277 -20.68 9.34 -2.91
N GLY A 278 -21.20 9.68 -1.74
CA GLY A 278 -21.90 8.72 -0.87
C GLY A 278 -21.05 7.51 -0.43
N GLY A 279 -19.73 7.69 -0.28
CA GLY A 279 -18.81 6.62 0.08
C GLY A 279 -18.39 5.70 -1.08
N HIS A 280 -18.75 6.03 -2.32
CA HIS A 280 -18.42 5.23 -3.50
C HIS A 280 -17.69 6.07 -4.58
N PRO A 281 -16.79 5.46 -5.37
CA PRO A 281 -16.22 6.09 -6.56
C PRO A 281 -17.30 6.59 -7.52
N SER A 282 -17.20 7.84 -7.97
CA SER A 282 -18.25 8.52 -8.76
C SER A 282 -17.79 8.99 -10.15
N GLY A 283 -16.58 8.62 -10.58
CA GLY A 283 -16.04 9.03 -11.87
C GLY A 283 -14.66 8.46 -12.17
N MET A 284 -14.13 8.85 -13.34
CA MET A 284 -12.81 8.40 -13.81
C MET A 284 -11.68 8.99 -12.97
N ALA A 285 -10.60 8.22 -12.86
CA ALA A 285 -9.35 8.66 -12.26
C ALA A 285 -8.76 9.85 -13.06
N GLN A 286 -8.23 10.82 -12.33
CA GLN A 286 -7.66 12.05 -12.87
C GLN A 286 -6.19 12.13 -12.47
N ASP A 287 -5.31 12.44 -13.42
CA ASP A 287 -3.88 12.59 -13.13
C ASP A 287 -3.64 13.86 -12.30
N VAL A 288 -2.86 13.73 -11.21
CA VAL A 288 -2.57 14.83 -10.27
C VAL A 288 -1.09 15.15 -10.23
N VAL A 289 -0.26 14.12 -10.00
CA VAL A 289 1.21 14.26 -9.98
C VAL A 289 1.79 13.26 -10.97
N THR A 290 2.42 13.77 -12.01
CA THR A 290 3.02 12.99 -13.09
C THR A 290 4.49 13.40 -13.28
N GLY A 291 5.18 12.80 -14.27
CA GLY A 291 6.59 13.11 -14.55
C GLY A 291 7.59 12.26 -13.78
N PHE A 292 7.12 11.26 -13.04
CA PHE A 292 7.95 10.23 -12.42
C PHE A 292 8.60 9.29 -13.46
N LEU A 293 8.08 9.26 -14.68
CA LEU A 293 8.64 8.56 -15.82
C LEU A 293 9.01 9.59 -16.89
N ASP A 294 10.22 9.52 -17.42
CA ASP A 294 10.63 10.41 -18.50
C ASP A 294 10.32 9.85 -19.90
N SER A 295 10.61 10.66 -20.92
CA SER A 295 10.32 10.34 -22.32
C SER A 295 11.06 9.12 -22.85
N GLU A 296 12.15 8.71 -22.19
CA GLU A 296 12.93 7.52 -22.55
C GLU A 296 12.44 6.27 -21.78
N GLY A 297 11.44 6.41 -20.92
CA GLY A 297 10.91 5.32 -20.10
C GLY A 297 11.76 5.05 -18.85
N LYS A 298 12.63 5.98 -18.46
CA LYS A 298 13.41 5.86 -17.23
C LYS A 298 12.63 6.43 -16.05
N ALA A 299 12.50 5.63 -14.99
CA ALA A 299 11.88 6.08 -13.75
C ALA A 299 12.80 7.05 -13.00
N ARG A 300 12.27 8.23 -12.69
CA ARG A 300 12.89 9.27 -11.84
C ARG A 300 12.36 9.24 -10.41
N GLY A 301 11.21 8.60 -10.23
CA GLY A 301 10.65 8.27 -8.94
C GLY A 301 9.51 7.27 -9.10
N ARG A 302 9.01 6.71 -8.00
CA ARG A 302 7.86 5.81 -7.98
C ARG A 302 7.06 6.03 -6.68
N PRO A 303 5.81 6.50 -6.77
CA PRO A 303 5.04 6.82 -5.58
C PRO A 303 4.65 5.54 -4.81
N VAL A 304 4.86 5.56 -3.49
CA VAL A 304 4.55 4.46 -2.56
C VAL A 304 3.47 4.93 -1.57
N GLY A 305 3.85 5.43 -0.39
CA GLY A 305 2.92 5.87 0.64
C GLY A 305 2.39 7.29 0.40
N LEU A 306 1.11 7.51 0.73
CA LEU A 306 0.46 8.81 0.69
C LEU A 306 -0.02 9.21 2.08
N ALA A 307 0.06 10.50 2.41
CA ALA A 307 -0.50 11.04 3.65
C ALA A 307 -0.94 12.49 3.45
N ILE A 308 -1.83 12.98 4.31
CA ILE A 308 -2.21 14.39 4.35
C ILE A 308 -1.55 15.04 5.57
N ASP A 309 -0.79 16.12 5.35
CA ASP A 309 -0.18 16.86 6.45
C ASP A 309 -1.21 17.72 7.21
N LYS A 310 -0.82 18.27 8.36
CA LYS A 310 -1.69 19.12 9.20
C LYS A 310 -2.25 20.35 8.49
N THR A 311 -1.64 20.78 7.40
CA THR A 311 -2.07 21.95 6.61
C THR A 311 -3.05 21.57 5.51
N GLY A 312 -3.30 20.26 5.32
CA GLY A 312 -4.11 19.71 4.24
C GLY A 312 -3.36 19.51 2.93
N ALA A 313 -2.02 19.55 2.92
CA ALA A 313 -1.22 19.25 1.74
C ALA A 313 -1.01 17.74 1.60
N LEU A 314 -0.89 17.25 0.35
CA LEU A 314 -0.63 15.84 0.06
C LEU A 314 0.88 15.57 0.15
N LEU A 315 1.27 14.54 0.90
CA LEU A 315 2.61 14.00 0.98
C LEU A 315 2.70 12.72 0.15
N ILE A 316 3.79 12.57 -0.61
CA ILE A 316 4.04 11.41 -1.48
C ILE A 316 5.44 10.89 -1.18
N ALA A 317 5.55 9.68 -0.66
CA ALA A 317 6.83 8.98 -0.56
C ALA A 317 7.20 8.40 -1.92
N ASP A 318 8.45 8.61 -2.33
CA ASP A 318 9.03 8.16 -3.59
C ASP A 318 10.31 7.38 -3.29
N ASP A 319 10.28 6.07 -3.51
CA ASP A 319 11.35 5.15 -3.12
C ASP A 319 12.56 5.21 -4.07
N VAL A 320 12.32 5.24 -5.39
CA VAL A 320 13.39 5.36 -6.40
C VAL A 320 14.07 6.74 -6.31
N GLY A 321 13.29 7.79 -6.12
CA GLY A 321 13.82 9.15 -5.95
C GLY A 321 14.36 9.43 -4.55
N ASN A 322 14.17 8.52 -3.59
CA ASN A 322 14.50 8.70 -2.16
C ASN A 322 14.03 10.06 -1.62
N THR A 323 12.80 10.43 -1.97
CA THR A 323 12.25 11.78 -1.78
C THR A 323 10.85 11.68 -1.16
N VAL A 324 10.51 12.67 -0.32
CA VAL A 324 9.12 12.91 0.08
C VAL A 324 8.68 14.21 -0.54
N TRP A 325 7.73 14.13 -1.46
CA TRP A 325 7.14 15.29 -2.13
C TRP A 325 6.01 15.85 -1.29
N ARG A 326 5.86 17.18 -1.27
CA ARG A 326 4.73 17.87 -0.67
C ARG A 326 4.00 18.69 -1.73
N VAL A 327 2.72 18.41 -1.91
CA VAL A 327 1.85 19.04 -2.91
C VAL A 327 0.82 19.91 -2.19
N SER A 328 0.87 21.22 -2.47
CA SER A 328 -0.06 22.22 -1.94
C SER A 328 -0.65 23.03 -3.08
N ALA A 329 -1.74 23.78 -2.84
CA ALA A 329 -2.14 24.80 -3.81
C ALA A 329 -1.02 25.84 -3.97
N ALA A 330 -0.92 26.40 -5.18
CA ALA A 330 -0.05 27.54 -5.42
C ALA A 330 -0.45 28.70 -4.48
N PRO A 331 0.52 29.44 -3.91
CA PRO A 331 0.24 30.71 -3.25
C PRO A 331 -0.55 31.61 -4.21
N LYS A 332 -1.58 32.27 -3.69
CA LYS A 332 -2.28 33.33 -4.43
C LYS A 332 -1.39 34.55 -4.61
#